data_AF-A0AAN7C3E1-F1
#
_entry.id   AF-A0AAN7C3E1-F1
#
_cell.length_a   1.000
_cell.length_b   1.000
_cell.length_c   1.000
_cell.angle_alpha   90.00
_cell.angle_beta   90.00
_cell.angle_gamma   90.00
#
_symmetry.space_group_name_H-M   'P 1'
#
loop_
_entity.id
_entity.type
_entity.pdbx_description
1 polymer ?
#
loop_
_entity_poly.entity_id
_entity_poly.type
_entity_poly.pdbx_seq_one_letter_code
_entity_poly.pdbx_strand_id
1 'polypeptide(L)'
;MKLPTLLAAAALTLAPSTASAWRVYLYSFTDFSGATYTAAGPGNPGSACHTIPSEHRYQANSIEYYAYNSQSNPSTRCKIQLFETTDCSGNQGPFYSVDTKKALVEDWRNRAASYKTECWSV
;
A
#
# COMPACT_ATOMS: atom_id res chain seq x y z
N MET A 1 -0.20 1.89 -60.80
CA MET A 1 0.94 1.46 -59.94
C MET A 1 1.77 2.71 -59.67
N LYS A 2 2.09 3.20 -58.47
CA LYS A 2 2.04 2.72 -57.07
C LYS A 2 1.99 3.99 -56.20
N LEU A 3 1.13 4.07 -55.18
CA LEU A 3 1.26 5.06 -54.10
C LEU A 3 2.19 4.48 -53.02
N PRO A 4 3.17 5.22 -52.48
CA PRO A 4 3.97 4.74 -51.36
C PRO A 4 3.21 4.95 -50.06
N THR A 5 2.86 3.86 -49.40
CA THR A 5 2.28 3.84 -48.05
C THR A 5 3.36 4.18 -47.03
N LEU A 6 3.28 5.35 -46.40
CA LEU A 6 4.10 5.68 -45.22
C LEU A 6 3.50 4.96 -44.01
N LEU A 7 4.21 3.93 -43.53
CA LEU A 7 3.93 3.27 -42.25
C LEU A 7 4.33 4.20 -41.11
N ALA A 8 3.34 4.79 -40.43
CA ALA A 8 3.55 5.45 -39.16
C ALA A 8 3.85 4.39 -38.09
N ALA A 9 5.11 4.29 -37.66
CA ALA A 9 5.49 3.51 -36.49
C ALA A 9 4.97 4.24 -35.24
N ALA A 10 3.86 3.76 -34.68
CA ALA A 10 3.42 4.17 -33.36
C ALA A 10 4.40 3.61 -32.32
N ALA A 11 5.30 4.45 -31.81
CA ALA A 11 6.02 4.14 -30.59
C ALA A 11 5.00 4.12 -29.44
N LEU A 12 4.55 2.93 -29.04
CA LEU A 12 3.92 2.76 -27.74
C LEU A 12 4.98 3.08 -26.69
N THR A 13 4.92 4.30 -26.15
CA THR A 13 5.52 4.56 -24.86
C THR A 13 4.84 3.61 -23.89
N LEU A 14 5.56 2.59 -23.43
CA LEU A 14 5.19 1.83 -22.25
C LEU A 14 5.17 2.84 -21.12
N ALA A 15 4.03 3.50 -20.89
CA ALA A 15 3.77 4.12 -19.62
C ALA A 15 4.09 3.04 -18.59
N PRO A 16 4.97 3.30 -17.60
CA PRO A 16 5.19 2.34 -16.55
C PRO A 16 3.81 2.03 -16.01
N SER A 17 3.34 0.79 -16.21
CA SER A 17 2.19 0.28 -15.49
C SER A 17 2.42 0.72 -14.06
N THR A 18 1.52 1.53 -13.49
CA THR A 18 1.65 2.13 -12.16
C THR A 18 1.57 1.01 -11.13
N ALA A 19 2.63 0.21 -11.13
CA ALA A 19 2.78 -1.03 -10.44
C ALA A 19 2.88 -0.71 -8.97
N SER A 20 1.90 -1.19 -8.21
CA SER A 20 1.89 -0.99 -6.77
C SER A 20 3.10 -1.71 -6.16
N ALA A 21 4.04 -0.96 -5.61
CA ALA A 21 5.16 -1.51 -4.83
C ALA A 21 4.69 -2.05 -3.48
N TRP A 22 3.58 -1.51 -2.97
CA TRP A 22 2.98 -1.94 -1.73
C TRP A 22 1.46 -1.94 -1.83
N ARG A 23 0.83 -2.79 -1.02
CA ARG A 23 -0.61 -2.81 -0.81
C ARG A 23 -0.93 -3.18 0.62
N VAL A 24 -1.90 -2.51 1.22
CA VAL A 24 -2.40 -2.82 2.55
C VAL A 24 -3.89 -3.11 2.50
N TYR A 25 -4.32 -4.06 3.32
CA TYR A 25 -5.71 -4.33 3.65
C TYR A 25 -5.84 -4.32 5.17
N LEU A 26 -6.81 -3.56 5.69
CA LEU A 26 -7.17 -3.53 7.09
C LEU A 26 -8.61 -4.04 7.22
N TYR A 27 -8.81 -5.11 7.98
CA TYR A 27 -10.09 -5.79 8.11
C TYR A 27 -10.71 -5.54 9.47
N SER A 28 -12.04 -5.41 9.51
CA SER A 28 -12.76 -5.17 10.76
C SER A 28 -12.78 -6.39 11.68
N PHE A 29 -12.55 -7.61 11.18
CA PHE A 29 -12.49 -8.82 11.99
C PHE A 29 -11.08 -9.43 12.03
N THR A 30 -10.83 -10.33 12.99
CA THR A 30 -9.51 -10.95 13.19
C THR A 30 -9.20 -12.07 12.19
N ASP A 31 -10.20 -12.55 11.47
CA ASP A 31 -10.15 -13.65 10.49
C ASP A 31 -10.03 -13.17 9.04
N PHE A 32 -9.55 -11.93 8.84
CA PHE A 32 -9.34 -11.32 7.53
C PHE A 32 -10.65 -11.09 6.73
N SER A 33 -11.73 -10.76 7.45
CA SER A 33 -13.06 -10.53 6.87
C SER A 33 -13.74 -9.28 7.44
N GLY A 34 -14.98 -9.02 6.99
CA GLY A 34 -15.77 -7.86 7.38
C GLY A 34 -15.47 -6.61 6.55
N ALA A 35 -15.75 -5.43 7.12
CA ALA A 35 -15.49 -4.16 6.45
C ALA A 35 -13.97 -4.02 6.22
N THR A 36 -13.60 -3.67 4.99
CA THR A 36 -12.21 -3.69 4.55
C THR A 36 -11.80 -2.33 4.00
N TYR A 37 -10.74 -1.76 4.57
CA TYR A 37 -10.01 -0.65 3.97
C TYR A 37 -8.85 -1.19 3.17
N THR A 38 -8.60 -0.65 1.97
CA THR A 38 -7.42 -0.98 1.18
C THR A 38 -6.81 0.25 0.53
N ALA A 39 -5.48 0.21 0.39
CA ALA A 39 -4.71 1.20 -0.33
C ALA A 39 -3.46 0.57 -0.93
N ALA A 40 -2.94 1.18 -1.98
CA ALA A 40 -1.75 0.76 -2.67
C ALA A 40 -1.03 1.97 -3.26
N GLY A 41 0.27 1.84 -3.53
CA GLY A 41 1.02 2.94 -4.10
C GLY A 41 2.25 2.49 -4.89
N PRO A 42 2.78 3.37 -5.77
CA PRO A 42 3.92 3.09 -6.63
C PRO A 42 5.24 2.92 -5.86
N GLY A 43 5.26 3.32 -4.58
CA GLY A 43 6.42 3.17 -3.69
C GLY A 43 7.58 4.11 -3.96
N ASN A 44 7.32 5.30 -4.52
CA ASN A 44 8.37 6.31 -4.70
C ASN A 44 9.17 6.47 -3.38
N PRO A 45 10.52 6.52 -3.45
CA PRO A 45 11.35 6.62 -2.26
C PRO A 45 10.96 7.79 -1.35
N GLY A 46 11.05 7.57 -0.04
CA GLY A 46 10.67 8.55 0.96
C GLY A 46 9.49 8.10 1.81
N SER A 47 8.86 9.06 2.48
CA SER A 47 7.80 8.81 3.46
C SER A 47 6.51 9.52 3.09
N ALA A 48 5.37 8.85 3.29
CA ALA A 48 4.04 9.45 3.14
C ALA A 48 3.11 9.01 4.27
N CYS A 49 2.32 9.94 4.80
CA CYS A 49 1.28 9.65 5.76
C CYS A 49 -0.07 9.45 5.05
N HIS A 50 -0.81 8.43 5.46
CA HIS A 50 -2.10 8.07 4.90
C HIS A 50 -3.13 8.01 6.01
N THR A 51 -4.08 8.95 6.01
CA THR A 51 -5.21 8.92 6.95
C THR A 51 -6.21 7.85 6.55
N ILE A 52 -6.64 7.01 7.49
CA ILE A 52 -7.71 6.04 7.26
C ILE A 52 -9.05 6.81 7.23
N PRO A 53 -9.90 6.58 6.20
CA PRO A 53 -11.23 7.18 6.13
C PRO A 53 -12.08 6.89 7.37
N SER A 54 -12.95 7.83 7.74
CA SER A 54 -13.75 7.78 8.98
C SER A 54 -14.56 6.48 9.15
N GLU A 55 -15.05 5.92 8.05
CA GLU A 55 -15.85 4.72 7.96
C GLU A 55 -15.07 3.42 8.26
N HIS A 56 -13.74 3.48 8.25
CA HIS A 56 -12.85 2.35 8.56
C HIS A 56 -11.88 2.65 9.72
N ARG A 57 -11.81 3.90 10.15
CA ARG A 57 -10.95 4.35 11.24
C ARG A 57 -11.33 3.65 12.54
N TYR A 58 -10.32 3.25 13.33
CA TYR A 58 -10.54 2.60 14.62
C TYR A 58 -11.33 1.28 14.55
N GLN A 59 -11.28 0.60 13.41
CA GLN A 59 -12.00 -0.67 13.23
C GLN A 59 -11.08 -1.83 12.87
N ALA A 60 -9.82 -1.58 12.51
CA ALA A 60 -8.91 -2.63 12.07
C ALA A 60 -8.59 -3.62 13.20
N ASN A 61 -8.82 -4.91 12.94
CA ASN A 61 -8.52 -6.04 13.84
C ASN A 61 -7.55 -7.04 13.23
N SER A 62 -7.42 -7.08 11.90
CA SER A 62 -6.36 -7.83 11.21
C SER A 62 -5.85 -7.07 9.99
N ILE A 63 -4.69 -7.49 9.51
CA ILE A 63 -3.98 -6.86 8.40
C ILE A 63 -3.49 -7.91 7.40
N GLU A 64 -3.57 -7.55 6.13
CA GLU A 64 -2.85 -8.18 5.05
C GLU A 64 -2.02 -7.10 4.35
N TYR A 65 -0.70 -7.23 4.37
CA TYR A 65 0.25 -6.29 3.81
C TYR A 65 1.11 -7.00 2.77
N TYR A 66 1.26 -6.36 1.62
CA TYR A 66 2.19 -6.72 0.56
C TYR A 66 3.25 -5.62 0.53
N ALA A 67 4.47 -5.98 0.92
CA ALA A 67 5.59 -5.05 1.09
C ALA A 67 6.38 -4.81 -0.21
N TYR A 68 6.08 -5.60 -1.23
CA TYR A 68 6.83 -5.69 -2.46
C TYR A 68 6.01 -6.34 -3.57
N ASN A 69 6.33 -6.02 -4.83
CA ASN A 69 5.83 -6.72 -5.99
C ASN A 69 6.96 -6.92 -7.03
N SER A 70 7.59 -8.10 -7.02
CA SER A 70 8.72 -8.42 -7.93
C SER A 70 8.38 -8.32 -9.40
N GLN A 71 7.14 -8.63 -9.77
CA GLN A 71 6.77 -8.74 -11.17
C GLN A 71 6.60 -7.37 -11.83
N SER A 72 6.20 -6.36 -11.04
CA SER A 72 5.81 -5.07 -11.58
C SER A 72 6.59 -3.90 -10.99
N ASN A 73 7.19 -4.06 -9.80
CA ASN A 73 8.03 -3.05 -9.16
C ASN A 73 9.20 -3.71 -8.38
N PRO A 74 10.19 -4.31 -9.08
CA PRO A 74 11.27 -5.07 -8.46
C PRO A 74 12.28 -4.20 -7.70
N SER A 75 12.34 -2.90 -8.01
CA SER A 75 13.38 -1.97 -7.54
C SER A 75 13.01 -1.18 -6.29
N THR A 76 11.87 -1.50 -5.66
CA THR A 76 11.36 -0.75 -4.52
C THR A 76 10.92 -1.68 -3.40
N ARG A 77 11.24 -1.31 -2.16
CA ARG A 77 10.63 -1.88 -0.95
C ARG A 77 9.94 -0.80 -0.16
N CYS A 78 8.89 -1.18 0.54
CA CYS A 78 8.20 -0.30 1.47
C CYS A 78 7.97 -1.01 2.81
N LYS A 79 7.99 -0.22 3.88
CA LYS A 79 7.42 -0.60 5.17
C LYS A 79 6.21 0.27 5.48
N ILE A 80 5.27 -0.25 6.25
CA ILE A 80 4.17 0.52 6.84
C ILE A 80 4.30 0.55 8.37
N GLN A 81 3.91 1.66 8.98
CA GLN A 81 3.84 1.87 10.42
C GLN A 81 2.45 2.39 10.77
N LEU A 82 1.72 1.73 11.68
CA LEU A 82 0.40 2.19 12.13
C LEU A 82 0.51 3.26 13.22
N PHE A 83 -0.46 4.18 13.26
CA PHE A 83 -0.59 5.24 14.26
C PHE A 83 -2.03 5.38 14.76
N GLU A 84 -2.18 5.85 16.00
CA GLU A 84 -3.51 6.09 16.62
C GLU A 84 -4.15 7.43 16.25
N THR A 85 -3.35 8.37 15.74
CA THR A 85 -3.80 9.69 15.28
C THR A 85 -3.99 9.73 13.77
N THR A 86 -4.63 10.78 13.25
CA THR A 86 -4.94 10.89 11.81
C THR A 86 -3.80 11.42 10.96
N ASP A 87 -2.76 11.97 11.58
CA ASP A 87 -1.65 12.71 10.95
C ASP A 87 -0.31 11.96 11.01
N CYS A 88 -0.34 10.67 11.40
CA CYS A 88 0.86 9.84 11.59
C CYS A 88 1.83 10.41 12.63
N SER A 89 1.26 11.01 13.67
CA SER A 89 1.97 11.44 14.87
C SER A 89 1.53 10.60 16.08
N GLY A 90 2.03 10.91 17.27
CA GLY A 90 1.63 10.21 18.49
C GLY A 90 2.13 8.76 18.59
N ASN A 91 1.35 7.91 19.24
CA ASN A 91 1.76 6.55 19.58
C ASN A 91 1.91 5.67 18.32
N GLN A 92 3.04 4.97 18.26
CA GLN A 92 3.41 4.10 17.16
C GLN A 92 3.02 2.66 17.45
N GLY A 93 2.39 2.02 16.48
CA GLY A 93 1.96 0.64 16.57
C GLY A 93 2.89 -0.37 15.94
N PRO A 94 2.34 -1.52 15.53
CA PRO A 94 3.07 -2.48 14.72
C PRO A 94 3.50 -1.87 13.39
N PHE A 95 4.69 -2.26 12.94
CA PHE A 95 5.17 -2.04 11.58
C PHE A 95 5.28 -3.35 10.81
N TYR A 96 5.29 -3.24 9.49
CA TYR A 96 5.38 -4.36 8.56
C TYR A 96 6.27 -3.98 7.39
N SER A 97 7.30 -4.78 7.13
CA SER A 97 8.29 -4.57 6.06
C SER A 97 8.42 -5.76 5.10
N VAL A 98 7.61 -6.80 5.32
CA VAL A 98 7.52 -8.01 4.49
C VAL A 98 6.06 -8.38 4.32
N ASP A 99 5.77 -9.19 3.31
CA ASP A 99 4.42 -9.70 3.07
C ASP A 99 3.91 -10.39 4.34
N THR A 100 2.76 -9.95 4.82
CA THR A 100 2.23 -10.34 6.13
C THR A 100 0.74 -10.50 6.05
N LYS A 101 0.20 -11.56 6.67
CA LYS A 101 -1.23 -11.73 6.93
C LYS A 101 -1.40 -12.19 8.37
N LYS A 102 -1.86 -11.30 9.26
CA LYS A 102 -2.02 -11.63 10.69
C LYS A 102 -3.11 -10.79 11.38
N ALA A 103 -3.64 -11.32 12.48
CA ALA A 103 -4.40 -10.50 13.43
C ALA A 103 -3.50 -9.45 14.08
N LEU A 104 -4.05 -8.27 14.32
CA LEU A 104 -3.36 -7.25 15.12
C LEU A 104 -3.24 -7.73 16.57
N VAL A 105 -2.13 -7.37 17.20
CA VAL A 105 -1.94 -7.54 18.64
C VAL A 105 -3.07 -6.83 19.39
N GLU A 106 -3.47 -7.38 20.52
CA GLU A 106 -4.69 -6.96 21.25
C GLU A 106 -4.72 -5.45 21.51
N ASP A 107 -3.60 -4.90 21.97
CA ASP A 107 -3.44 -3.45 22.26
C ASP A 107 -3.53 -2.53 21.04
N TRP A 108 -3.63 -3.07 19.82
CA TRP A 108 -3.72 -2.34 18.56
C TRP A 108 -4.99 -2.64 17.73
N ARG A 109 -5.84 -3.54 18.21
CA ARG A 109 -7.17 -3.76 17.65
C ARG A 109 -8.02 -2.50 17.83
N ASN A 110 -8.73 -2.10 16.78
CA ASN A 110 -9.60 -0.92 16.78
C ASN A 110 -8.89 0.42 17.11
N ARG A 111 -7.57 0.53 16.89
CA ARG A 111 -6.81 1.75 17.23
C ARG A 111 -6.23 2.51 16.06
N ALA A 112 -5.96 1.83 14.94
CA ALA A 112 -5.32 2.49 13.81
C ALA A 112 -6.22 3.58 13.21
N ALA A 113 -5.66 4.79 13.08
CA ALA A 113 -6.31 5.94 12.45
C ALA A 113 -5.57 6.45 11.21
N SER A 114 -4.27 6.21 11.15
CA SER A 114 -3.46 6.46 9.98
C SER A 114 -2.33 5.43 9.91
N TYR A 115 -1.62 5.44 8.80
CA TYR A 115 -0.38 4.71 8.65
C TYR A 115 0.61 5.50 7.81
N LYS A 116 1.90 5.34 8.11
CA LYS A 116 2.99 5.92 7.34
C LYS A 116 3.62 4.84 6.49
N THR A 117 3.75 5.09 5.20
CA THR A 117 4.62 4.30 4.32
C THR A 117 6.01 4.93 4.30
N GLU A 118 7.05 4.12 4.37
CA GLU A 118 8.42 4.53 4.10
C GLU A 118 9.04 3.55 3.10
N CYS A 119 9.43 4.08 1.94
CA CYS A 119 9.91 3.30 0.81
C CYS A 119 11.34 3.67 0.44
N TRP A 120 12.08 2.70 -0.07
CA TRP A 120 13.46 2.86 -0.53
C TRP A 120 13.74 2.01 -1.76
N SER A 121 14.70 2.46 -2.56
CA SER A 121 15.22 1.69 -3.69
C SER A 121 16.03 0.49 -3.18
N VAL A 122 15.91 -0.65 -3.85
CA VAL A 122 16.71 -1.87 -3.59
C VAL A 122 17.87 -1.98 -4.55
#